data_AF-A0A1B9N069-F1
#
_entry.id   AF-A0A1B9N069-F1
#
_cell.length_a   1.000
_cell.length_b   1.000
_cell.length_c   1.000
_cell.angle_alpha   90.00
_cell.angle_beta   90.00
_cell.angle_gamma   90.00
#
_symmetry.space_group_name_H-M   'P 1'
#
loop_
_entity.id
_entity.type
_entity.pdbx_description
1 polymer ?
#
loop_
_entity_poly.entity_id
_entity_poly.type
_entity_poly.pdbx_seq_one_letter_code
_entity_poly.pdbx_strand_id
1 'polypeptide(L)' 'MFGSADKALDAYRKTETINEQNEIIKEIRSLLESSYSEKELQKIILDDIDCNYFYPNEWSSCRNWLLNMLLKLKNS' A
#
# COMPACT_ATOMS: atom_id res chain seq x y z
N MET A 1 12.92 -0.33 11.03
CA MET A 1 12.82 -1.68 11.61
C MET A 1 12.91 -2.81 10.57
N PHE A 2 12.52 -2.61 9.30
CA PHE A 2 12.55 -3.70 8.28
C PHE A 2 13.44 -3.44 7.05
N GLY A 3 14.07 -2.26 6.93
CA GLY A 3 14.88 -1.88 5.77
C GLY A 3 14.05 -1.09 4.76
N SER A 4 13.93 -1.57 3.53
CA SER A 4 13.12 -0.94 2.47
C SER A 4 11.62 -1.22 2.63
N ALA A 5 10.77 -0.46 1.93
CA ALA A 5 9.33 -0.68 1.89
C ALA A 5 8.98 -2.10 1.42
N ASP A 6 9.72 -2.64 0.45
CA ASP A 6 9.56 -4.02 -0.02
C ASP A 6 9.82 -5.04 1.10
N LYS A 7 10.88 -4.86 1.89
CA LYS A 7 11.18 -5.75 3.02
C LYS A 7 10.14 -5.62 4.14
N ALA A 8 9.57 -4.43 4.34
CA ALA A 8 8.48 -4.24 5.29
C ALA A 8 7.21 -5.00 4.85
N LEU A 9 6.87 -4.96 3.55
CA LEU A 9 5.74 -5.69 3.01
C LEU A 9 5.96 -7.21 3.05
N ASP A 10 7.18 -7.68 2.78
CA ASP A 10 7.53 -9.09 2.93
C ASP A 10 7.46 -9.56 4.40
N ALA A 11 7.84 -8.71 5.34
CA ALA A 11 7.71 -8.99 6.77
C ALA A 11 6.23 -9.08 7.18
N TYR A 12 5.41 -8.11 6.79
CA TYR A 12 3.96 -8.11 6.99
C TYR A 12 3.33 -9.42 6.48
N ARG A 13 3.64 -9.84 5.26
CA ARG A 13 3.09 -11.08 4.69
C ARG A 13 3.46 -12.35 5.48
N LYS A 14 4.65 -12.38 6.10
CA LYS A 14 5.12 -13.52 6.90
C LYS A 14 4.51 -13.54 8.29
N THR A 15 4.10 -12.38 8.81
CA THR A 15 3.66 -12.22 10.20
C THR A 15 2.14 -12.25 10.31
N GLU A 16 1.43 -11.56 9.42
CA GLU A 16 -0.02 -11.43 9.52
C GLU A 16 -0.79 -12.62 8.95
N THR A 17 -2.00 -12.80 9.43
CA THR A 17 -2.90 -13.86 8.99
C THR A 17 -3.36 -13.66 7.54
N ILE A 18 -3.79 -14.75 6.89
CA ILE A 18 -4.40 -14.69 5.56
C ILE A 18 -5.63 -13.75 5.54
N ASN A 19 -6.38 -13.70 6.65
CA ASN A 19 -7.55 -12.82 6.76
C ASN A 19 -7.15 -11.34 6.78
N GLU A 20 -6.15 -10.96 7.58
CA GLU A 20 -5.64 -9.58 7.59
C GLU A 20 -5.08 -9.17 6.23
N GLN A 21 -4.33 -10.07 5.58
CA GLN A 21 -3.81 -9.82 4.23
C GLN A 21 -4.96 -9.62 3.22
N ASN A 22 -6.02 -10.41 3.32
CA ASN A 22 -7.20 -10.26 2.46
C ASN A 22 -7.95 -8.96 2.69
N GLU A 23 -8.05 -8.47 3.93
CA GLU A 23 -8.68 -7.17 4.22
C GLU A 23 -7.85 -6.02 3.63
N ILE A 24 -6.52 -6.01 3.81
CA ILE A 24 -5.67 -5.00 3.17
C ILE A 24 -5.79 -5.05 1.64
N ILE A 25 -5.84 -6.25 1.03
CA ILE A 25 -6.05 -6.38 -0.41
C ILE A 25 -7.39 -5.75 -0.84
N LYS A 26 -8.46 -5.89 -0.06
CA LYS A 26 -9.77 -5.28 -0.35
C LYS A 26 -9.72 -3.77 -0.22
N GLU A 27 -9.11 -3.24 0.85
CA GLU A 27 -8.96 -1.81 1.07
C GLU A 27 -8.15 -1.14 -0.04
N ILE A 28 -7.01 -1.73 -0.43
CA ILE A 28 -6.19 -1.22 -1.53
C ILE A 28 -6.99 -1.23 -2.85
N ARG A 29 -7.76 -2.29 -3.14
CA ARG A 29 -8.63 -2.32 -4.33
C ARG A 29 -9.68 -1.22 -4.30
N SER A 30 -10.32 -0.99 -3.15
CA SER A 30 -11.31 0.08 -2.99
C SER A 30 -10.70 1.46 -3.29
N LEU A 31 -9.48 1.73 -2.81
CA LEU A 31 -8.76 2.97 -3.13
C LEU A 31 -8.43 3.07 -4.62
N LEU A 32 -8.01 1.97 -5.25
CA LEU A 32 -7.75 1.92 -6.70
C LEU A 32 -9.00 2.07 -7.56
N GLU A 33 -10.17 1.67 -7.08
CA GLU A 33 -11.45 1.80 -7.79
C GLU A 33 -12.18 3.12 -7.49
N SER A 34 -11.73 3.85 -6.46
CA SER A 34 -12.29 5.15 -6.08
C SER A 34 -12.10 6.22 -7.16
N SER A 35 -12.96 7.24 -7.13
CA SER A 35 -12.85 8.43 -7.97
C SER A 35 -11.91 9.51 -7.41
N TYR A 36 -11.15 9.20 -6.35
CA TYR A 36 -10.21 10.16 -5.76
C TYR A 36 -9.10 10.53 -6.75
N SER A 37 -8.79 11.82 -6.80
CA SER A 37 -7.63 12.35 -7.49
C SER A 37 -6.33 11.91 -6.81
N GLU A 38 -5.21 12.04 -7.51
CA GLU A 38 -3.88 11.72 -6.96
C GLU A 38 -3.58 12.51 -5.67
N LYS A 39 -3.98 13.78 -5.60
CA LYS A 39 -3.76 14.63 -4.41
C LYS A 39 -4.59 14.15 -3.21
N GLU A 40 -5.83 13.73 -3.44
CA GLU A 40 -6.69 13.18 -2.39
C GLU A 40 -6.15 11.85 -1.89
N LEU A 41 -5.71 10.97 -2.80
CA LEU A 41 -5.07 9.71 -2.43
C LEU A 41 -3.77 9.93 -1.65
N GLN A 42 -2.95 10.90 -2.07
CA GLN A 42 -1.74 11.27 -1.32
C GLN A 42 -2.05 11.73 0.09
N LYS A 43 -3.03 12.61 0.26
CA LYS A 43 -3.48 13.05 1.58
C LYS A 43 -3.97 11.87 2.43
N ILE A 44 -4.81 11.01 1.87
CA ILE A 44 -5.33 9.83 2.58
C ILE A 44 -4.18 8.95 3.08
N ILE A 45 -3.24 8.62 2.21
CA ILE A 45 -2.14 7.70 2.57
C ILE A 45 -1.14 8.38 3.53
N LEU A 46 -0.67 9.58 3.21
CA LEU A 46 0.45 10.20 3.92
C LEU A 46 0.01 10.93 5.18
N ASP A 47 -1.19 11.53 5.18
CA ASP A 47 -1.66 12.36 6.28
C ASP A 47 -2.74 11.64 7.12
N ASP A 48 -3.78 11.07 6.48
CA ASP A 48 -4.91 10.50 7.23
C ASP A 48 -4.58 9.10 7.81
N ILE A 49 -3.85 8.27 7.06
CA ILE A 49 -3.32 6.96 7.50
C ILE A 49 -1.96 7.13 8.21
N ASP A 50 -1.31 8.29 8.07
CA ASP A 50 0.00 8.60 8.65
C ASP A 50 1.11 7.62 8.17
N CYS A 51 1.13 7.36 6.85
CA CYS A 51 2.15 6.50 6.25
C CYS A 51 3.52 7.18 6.27
N ASN A 52 4.41 6.68 7.13
CA ASN A 52 5.78 7.17 7.31
C ASN A 52 6.71 6.88 6.11
N TYR A 53 6.29 6.05 5.15
CA TYR A 53 7.04 5.84 3.92
C TYR A 53 6.58 6.83 2.85
N PHE A 54 7.42 7.85 2.60
CA PHE A 54 7.17 8.85 1.56
C PHE A 54 7.40 8.27 0.16
N TYR A 55 6.46 7.43 -0.28
CA TYR A 55 6.46 6.78 -1.59
C TYR A 55 6.59 7.71 -2.80
N PRO A 56 6.21 9.02 -2.78
CA PRO A 56 6.39 9.88 -3.96
C PRO A 56 7.84 10.04 -4.42
N ASN A 57 8.84 9.72 -3.58
CA ASN A 57 10.24 9.70 -3.98
C ASN A 57 10.60 8.56 -4.95
N GLU A 58 9.83 7.47 -4.94
CA GLU A 58 10.13 6.25 -5.71
C GLU A 58 9.02 5.90 -6.72
N TRP A 59 7.82 6.45 -6.53
CA TRP A 59 6.64 6.12 -7.33
C TRP A 59 6.01 7.39 -7.93
N SER A 60 5.67 7.32 -9.21
CA SER A 60 5.09 8.45 -9.96
C SER A 60 3.64 8.77 -9.58
N SER A 61 2.96 7.88 -8.88
CA SER A 61 1.61 8.09 -8.35
C SER A 61 1.30 7.13 -7.20
N CYS A 62 0.37 7.51 -6.33
CA CYS A 62 -0.18 6.67 -5.27
C CYS A 62 -0.75 5.37 -5.87
N ARG A 63 -1.45 5.47 -7.00
CA ARG A 63 -2.04 4.29 -7.66
C ARG A 63 -0.98 3.30 -8.14
N ASN A 64 0.14 3.78 -8.69
CA ASN A 64 1.25 2.91 -9.10
C ASN A 64 1.87 2.18 -7.90
N TRP A 65 2.06 2.90 -6.79
CA TRP A 65 2.56 2.32 -5.55
C TRP A 65 1.61 1.25 -4.96
N LEU A 66 0.32 1.58 -4.84
CA LEU A 66 -0.72 0.66 -4.37
C LEU A 66 -0.87 -0.57 -5.26
N LEU A 67 -0.77 -0.41 -6.59
CA LEU A 67 -0.78 -1.53 -7.53
C LEU A 67 0.41 -2.46 -7.32
N ASN A 68 1.62 -1.89 -7.11
CA ASN A 68 2.80 -2.68 -6.79
C ASN A 68 2.65 -3.45 -5.46
N MET A 69 2.06 -2.82 -4.43
CA MET A 69 1.75 -3.52 -3.18
C MET A 69 0.80 -4.71 -3.42
N LEU A 70 -0.26 -4.53 -4.21
CA LEU A 70 -1.18 -5.62 -4.55
C LEU A 70 -0.49 -6.77 -5.27
N LEU A 71 0.40 -6.49 -6.22
CA LEU A 71 1.15 -7.54 -6.93
C LEU A 71 2.01 -8.37 -5.96
N LYS A 72 2.66 -7.71 -4.99
CA LYS A 72 3.49 -8.37 -3.98
C LYS A 72 2.67 -9.17 -2.96
N LEU A 73 1.45 -8.73 -2.65
CA LEU A 73 0.53 -9.44 -1.76
C LEU A 73 -0.15 -10.65 -2.44
N LYS A 74 -0.36 -10.61 -3.77
CA LYS A 74 -1.02 -11.69 -4.53
C LYS A 74 -0.10 -12.80 -5.02
N ASN A 75 1.18 -12.51 -5.25
CA ASN A 75 2.13 -13.49 -5.80
C ASN A 75 2.65 -14.45 -4.72
N SER A 76 1.76 -15.05 -3.93
CA SER A 76 2.09 -15.95 -2.82
C SER A 76 1.23 -17.20 -2.84
#